data_AF-A0A6V7X2G5-F1
#
_entry.id   AF-A0A6V7X2G5-F1
#
_cell.length_a   1.000
_cell.length_b   1.000
_cell.length_c   1.000
_cell.angle_alpha   90.00
_cell.angle_beta   90.00
_cell.angle_gamma   90.00
#
_symmetry.space_group_name_H-M   'P 1'
#
loop_
_entity.id
_entity.type
_entity.pdbx_description
1 polymer ?
#
loop_
_entity_poly.entity_id
_entity_poly.type
_entity_poly.pdbx_seq_one_letter_code
_entity_poly.pdbx_strand_id
1 'polypeptide(L)'
;MAQLLPSPITTVPASRLVFNAPFDVERPYKLVIRNVGRRKVAWALGLSNKIENNFRIDDNCGVIDKPQQQATIKIRLNAGMEPKHSKRFGSFG
;
A
#
# COMPACT_ATOMS: atom_id res chain seq x y z
N MET A 1 -3.76 5.14 -33.36
CA MET A 1 -4.63 4.66 -32.26
C MET A 1 -4.28 5.45 -31.02
N ALA A 2 -5.26 6.04 -30.32
CA ALA A 2 -4.99 6.78 -29.08
C ALA A 2 -4.57 5.81 -27.96
N GLN A 3 -3.46 6.10 -27.29
CA GLN A 3 -2.97 5.27 -26.19
C GLN A 3 -3.97 5.34 -25.03
N LEU A 4 -4.52 4.19 -24.64
CA LEU A 4 -5.45 4.08 -23.52
C LEU A 4 -4.67 4.27 -22.22
N LEU A 5 -4.65 5.49 -21.70
CA LEU A 5 -4.08 5.77 -20.39
C LEU A 5 -4.89 5.05 -19.29
N PRO A 6 -4.23 4.50 -18.26
CA PRO A 6 -4.92 3.96 -17.09
C PRO A 6 -5.82 5.02 -16.44
N SER A 7 -6.95 4.60 -15.86
CA SER A 7 -7.76 5.48 -15.03
C SER A 7 -6.95 5.98 -13.83
N PRO A 8 -7.12 7.24 -13.40
CA PRO A 8 -6.48 7.74 -12.20
C PRO A 8 -6.99 7.01 -10.95
N ILE A 9 -6.08 6.80 -10.00
CA ILE A 9 -6.36 6.22 -8.69
C ILE A 9 -5.89 7.15 -7.58
N THR A 10 -6.45 6.99 -6.39
CA THR A 10 -5.99 7.63 -5.16
C THR A 10 -5.77 6.57 -4.08
N THR A 11 -4.88 6.84 -3.13
CA THR A 11 -4.55 5.91 -2.05
C THR A 11 -4.77 6.54 -0.68
N VAL A 12 -5.11 5.71 0.31
CA VAL A 12 -5.14 6.10 1.73
C VAL A 12 -4.38 5.03 2.53
N PRO A 13 -3.24 5.37 3.15
CA PRO A 13 -2.57 6.67 3.13
C PRO A 13 -2.02 7.06 1.74
N ALA A 14 -1.90 8.36 1.48
CA ALA A 14 -1.59 8.87 0.14
C ALA A 14 -0.17 8.56 -0.33
N SER A 15 0.81 8.56 0.56
CA SER A 15 2.23 8.47 0.19
C SER A 15 3.04 7.45 0.99
N ARG A 16 2.73 7.24 2.27
CA ARG A 16 3.48 6.33 3.14
C ARG A 16 2.57 5.64 4.14
N LEU A 17 2.80 4.35 4.33
CA LEU A 17 2.25 3.56 5.43
C LEU A 17 3.26 3.53 6.59
N VAL A 18 2.83 3.92 7.79
CA VAL A 18 3.67 3.96 8.98
C VAL A 18 3.25 2.85 9.93
N PHE A 19 4.21 2.03 10.35
CA PHE A 19 4.02 0.97 11.33
C PHE A 19 4.49 1.49 12.69
N ASN A 20 3.55 1.61 13.63
CA ASN A 20 3.85 2.09 14.98
C ASN A 20 4.14 0.91 15.90
N ALA A 21 5.07 1.14 16.84
CA ALA A 21 5.32 0.23 17.94
C ALA A 21 4.04 -0.04 18.76
N PRO A 22 3.94 -1.19 19.44
CA PRO A 22 4.99 -2.22 19.59
C PRO A 22 5.05 -3.21 18.41
N PHE A 23 6.23 -3.80 18.17
CA PHE A 23 6.52 -4.67 17.01
C PHE A 23 6.56 -6.17 17.33
N ASP A 24 6.30 -6.54 18.58
CA ASP A 24 6.17 -7.90 19.06
C ASP A 24 4.86 -8.57 18.63
N VAL A 25 3.88 -7.78 18.18
CA VAL A 25 2.56 -8.25 17.73
C VAL A 25 2.34 -7.89 16.27
N GLU A 26 1.89 -8.87 15.47
CA GLU A 26 1.44 -8.65 14.10
C GLU A 26 0.13 -7.83 14.11
N ARG A 27 0.12 -6.68 13.43
CA ARG A 27 -1.06 -5.80 13.31
C ARG A 27 -1.43 -5.55 11.85
N PRO A 28 -2.73 -5.60 11.49
CA PRO A 28 -3.17 -5.24 10.15
C PRO A 28 -3.25 -3.72 9.97
N TYR A 29 -2.44 -3.22 9.05
CA TYR A 29 -2.52 -1.86 8.54
C TYR A 29 -3.27 -1.85 7.21
N LYS A 30 -4.07 -0.82 6.98
CA LYS A 30 -4.91 -0.73 5.78
C LYS A 30 -4.30 0.21 4.76
N LEU A 31 -4.20 -0.25 3.52
CA LEU A 31 -3.97 0.58 2.34
C LEU A 31 -5.23 0.51 1.47
N VAL A 32 -5.89 1.63 1.29
CA VAL A 32 -7.07 1.73 0.41
C VAL A 32 -6.62 2.25 -0.95
N ILE A 33 -7.05 1.58 -2.02
CA ILE A 33 -6.91 2.05 -3.40
C ILE A 33 -8.31 2.41 -3.90
N ARG A 34 -8.51 3.65 -4.34
CA ARG A 34 -9.79 4.13 -4.88
C ARG A 34 -9.64 4.49 -6.36
N ASN A 35 -10.52 3.93 -7.19
CA ASN A 35 -10.63 4.31 -8.59
C ASN A 35 -11.39 5.63 -8.70
N VAL A 36 -10.71 6.71 -9.06
CA VAL A 36 -11.34 8.03 -9.29
C VAL A 36 -11.58 8.31 -10.77
N GLY A 37 -11.19 7.38 -11.65
CA GLY A 37 -11.48 7.45 -13.07
C GLY A 37 -12.85 6.90 -13.45
N ARG A 38 -13.10 6.81 -14.77
CA ARG A 38 -14.38 6.40 -15.35
C ARG A 38 -14.37 4.97 -15.90
N ARG A 39 -13.23 4.28 -15.83
CA ARG A 39 -13.06 2.90 -16.36
C ARG A 39 -12.56 1.97 -15.27
N LYS A 40 -12.83 0.68 -15.45
CA LYS A 40 -12.30 -0.44 -14.65
C LYS A 40 -10.77 -0.38 -14.56
N VAL A 41 -10.23 -0.70 -13.39
CA VAL A 41 -8.79 -0.67 -13.09
C VAL A 41 -8.36 -1.98 -12.47
N ALA A 42 -7.34 -2.62 -13.04
CA ALA A 42 -6.60 -3.67 -12.36
C ALA A 42 -5.44 -3.06 -11.56
N TRP A 43 -5.14 -3.61 -10.39
CA TRP A 43 -4.07 -3.17 -9.52
C TRP A 43 -3.25 -4.37 -9.03
N ALA A 44 -1.97 -4.13 -8.74
CA ALA A 44 -1.06 -5.06 -8.10
C ALA A 44 -0.14 -4.29 -7.16
N LEU A 45 0.22 -4.89 -6.03
CA LEU A 45 1.10 -4.33 -5.03
C LEU A 45 2.45 -5.07 -5.07
N GLY A 46 3.51 -4.32 -5.37
CA GLY A 46 4.89 -4.81 -5.30
C GLY A 46 5.57 -4.36 -4.01
N LEU A 47 6.23 -5.28 -3.31
CA LEU A 47 7.15 -4.95 -2.23
C LEU A 47 8.58 -4.89 -2.77
N SER A 48 9.45 -4.16 -2.08
CA SER A 48 10.88 -4.22 -2.38
C SER A 48 11.46 -5.55 -1.88
N ASN A 49 12.29 -6.21 -2.70
CA ASN A 49 12.94 -7.49 -2.36
C ASN A 49 13.66 -7.48 -1.00
N LYS A 50 14.09 -6.30 -0.52
CA LYS A 50 14.81 -6.15 0.75
C LYS A 50 13.91 -6.33 1.98
N ILE A 51 12.59 -6.25 1.84
CA ILE A 51 11.64 -6.23 2.94
C ILE A 51 10.46 -7.19 2.76
N GLU A 52 10.39 -7.94 1.65
CA GLU A 52 9.27 -8.81 1.30
C GLU A 52 8.95 -9.84 2.40
N ASN A 53 9.98 -10.49 2.95
CA ASN A 53 9.84 -11.48 4.02
C ASN A 53 9.38 -10.89 5.37
N ASN A 54 9.32 -9.56 5.50
CA ASN A 54 8.89 -8.90 6.73
C ASN A 54 7.39 -8.66 6.75
N PHE A 55 6.70 -8.82 5.62
CA PHE A 55 5.29 -8.48 5.49
C PHE A 55 4.43 -9.67 5.09
N ARG A 56 3.18 -9.64 5.54
CA ARG A 56 2.08 -10.45 5.01
C ARG A 56 1.06 -9.51 4.39
N ILE A 57 0.63 -9.83 3.17
CA ILE A 57 -0.38 -9.08 2.44
C ILE A 57 -1.53 -10.02 2.13
N ASP A 58 -2.74 -9.63 2.53
CA ASP A 58 -3.94 -10.47 2.33
C ASP A 58 -4.29 -10.58 0.84
N ASP A 59 -4.25 -9.46 0.10
CA ASP A 59 -4.53 -9.39 -1.35
C ASP A 59 -3.42 -8.60 -2.06
N ASN A 60 -2.65 -9.26 -2.93
CA ASN A 60 -1.53 -8.63 -3.64
C ASN A 60 -1.91 -8.06 -5.02
N CYS A 61 -3.08 -8.43 -5.56
CA CYS A 61 -3.61 -7.90 -6.79
C CYS A 61 -5.14 -7.98 -6.80
N GLY A 62 -5.76 -7.25 -7.72
CA GLY A 62 -7.20 -7.27 -7.87
C GLY A 62 -7.70 -6.32 -8.92
N VAL A 63 -9.02 -6.19 -8.98
CA VAL A 63 -9.69 -5.36 -9.98
C VAL A 63 -10.81 -4.56 -9.35
N ILE A 64 -10.86 -3.26 -9.66
CA ILE A 64 -11.93 -2.35 -9.26
C ILE A 64 -12.79 -2.11 -10.50
N ASP A 65 -13.93 -2.78 -10.55
CA ASP A 65 -14.81 -2.82 -11.72
C ASP A 65 -15.51 -1.49 -11.99
N LYS A 66 -16.04 -0.84 -10.95
CA LYS A 66 -16.84 0.38 -11.11
C LYS A 66 -16.04 1.64 -10.75
N PRO A 67 -16.30 2.76 -11.42
CA PRO A 67 -15.85 4.08 -10.98
C PRO A 67 -16.19 4.34 -9.51
N GLN A 68 -15.35 5.07 -8.81
CA GLN A 68 -15.51 5.49 -7.41
C GLN A 68 -15.51 4.37 -6.35
N GLN A 69 -15.42 3.10 -6.75
CA GLN A 69 -15.18 1.99 -5.84
C GLN A 69 -13.74 1.96 -5.32
N GLN A 70 -13.54 1.20 -4.24
CA GLN A 70 -12.25 1.04 -3.59
C GLN A 70 -11.96 -0.42 -3.24
N ALA A 71 -10.68 -0.76 -3.26
CA ALA A 71 -10.13 -1.98 -2.68
C ALA A 71 -9.44 -1.62 -1.35
N THR A 72 -9.59 -2.47 -0.34
CA THR A 72 -8.88 -2.31 0.95
C THR A 72 -7.92 -3.47 1.12
N ILE A 73 -6.63 -3.16 1.10
CA ILE A 73 -5.54 -4.11 1.26
C ILE A 73 -5.12 -4.10 2.72
N LYS A 74 -5.01 -5.28 3.33
CA LYS A 74 -4.43 -5.44 4.67
C LYS A 74 -2.98 -5.85 4.52
N ILE A 75 -2.10 -5.06 5.13
CA ILE A 75 -0.66 -5.25 5.16
C ILE A 75 -0.26 -5.42 6.62
N ARG A 76 0.44 -6.50 6.93
CA ARG A 76 0.83 -6.87 8.28
C ARG A 76 2.34 -6.96 8.35
N LEU A 77 2.93 -6.38 9.38
CA LEU A 77 4.36 -6.52 9.69
C LEU A 77 4.52 -7.73 10.60
N ASN A 78 5.41 -8.65 10.24
CA ASN A 78 5.71 -9.84 11.03
C ASN A 78 6.23 -9.47 12.43
N ALA A 79 5.82 -10.21 13.45
CA ALA A 79 6.28 -9.99 14.82
C ALA A 79 7.81 -10.09 14.94
N GLY A 80 8.41 -9.20 15.73
CA GLY A 80 9.85 -9.11 15.95
C GLY A 80 10.63 -8.40 14.82
N MET A 81 9.95 -7.97 13.75
CA MET A 81 10.57 -7.19 12.68
C MET A 81 10.54 -5.69 13.00
N GLU A 82 11.55 -5.20 13.69
CA GLU A 82 11.74 -3.74 13.82
C GLU A 82 12.30 -3.17 12.50
N PRO A 83 11.65 -2.18 11.86
CA PRO A 83 12.16 -1.59 10.62
C PRO A 83 13.47 -0.83 10.88
N LYS A 84 14.62 -1.40 10.50
CA LYS A 84 15.97 -0.83 10.72
C LYS A 84 16.26 0.50 9.97
N HIS A 85 15.30 1.06 9.25
CA HIS A 85 15.48 2.28 8.45
C HIS A 85 14.50 3.40 8.84
N SER A 86 14.70 3.99 10.02
CA SER A 86 14.34 5.39 10.26
C SER A 86 15.58 6.25 9.96
N LYS A 87 15.84 6.58 8.68
CA LYS A 87 16.57 7.83 8.43
C LYS A 87 15.61 8.93 8.86
N ARG A 88 15.82 9.47 10.08
CA ARG A 88 15.25 10.76 10.47
C ARG A 88 15.61 11.72 9.34
N PHE A 89 14.63 12.17 8.57
CA PHE A 89 14.85 13.32 7.69
C PHE A 89 15.23 14.46 8.64
N GLY A 90 16.44 14.99 8.45
CA GLY A 90 17.01 16.03 9.29
C GLY A 90 16.04 17.20 9.43
N SER A 91 16.06 17.82 10.61
CA SER A 91 15.41 19.11 10.82
C SER A 91 15.90 20.08 9.76
N PHE A 92 14.98 20.65 8.98
CA PHE A 92 15.24 21.90 8.29
C PHE A 92 15.18 22.99 9.37
N GLY A 93 16.36 23.44 9.80
CA GLY A 93 16.56 24.74 10.43
C GLY A 93 16.91 25.77 9.38
#